data_AF-A0A7C6GS08-F1
#
_entry.id   AF-A0A7C6GS08-F1
#
_cell.length_a   1.000
_cell.length_b   1.000
_cell.length_c   1.000
_cell.angle_alpha   90.00
_cell.angle_beta   90.00
_cell.angle_gamma   90.00
#
_symmetry.space_group_name_H-M   'P 1'
#
loop_
_entity.id
_entity.type
_entity.pdbx_description
1 polymer ?
#
loop_
_entity_poly.entity_id
_entity_poly.type
_entity_poly.pdbx_seq_one_letter_code
_entity_poly.pdbx_strand_id
1 'polypeptide(L)'
;TWGIYGLELGYSSPSNAIQAFGEFTYCQYIITVGQYFAITVAVRLLTFLVFAAILLALSVFVYNYAVIYAAGLGFFGLNFLLYTLSYLNADNPLKNLNFVATAAVNRLFVRFRSINFFGGVWGYVSFMLTVFGILILAGIIVTAFVFTKRDANGVSLAWVKRLGAFFGSHFFIQHTPNNAAGYQSSQSGWRKKIYTRKLVLYEMYKTLISSRFLLIVLALLCVKIYFFSDTYKAKSSFSDAIYKEYMTTLEGELTEKKSQYIDKERAFINDTLAKTDSMRAAYINGEITFEEYREFLNDYNYATSRDECLKIIETHKKHLIRAEKETGVRPWFLYDTGWKKMMNTGADIYLFAAILLLFAGSFANEYNSRSSSGSFVQILRTTKKGKLRTFRAKLLSVFIITLIMSIAYNALEYFIILKNYDTPALSAPILSIGQFGEVNAGFAAEMTVLQYLIFMYSLRILAALLLAFVVTGLSEILRKSLPVMGLTVAVTLLPALISYFGPTIADKVNFLNFYGGTQLFLISIAEDLLGTDFGVIIFFVAGCIIITEAALAWAYTTYMNGGRI
;
A
#
# COMPACT_ATOMS: atom_id res chain seq x y z
N THR A 1 17.94 7.30 8.94
CA THR A 1 17.65 6.95 10.35
C THR A 1 18.86 7.19 11.24
N TRP A 2 19.99 6.48 11.07
CA TRP A 2 21.19 6.66 11.92
C TRP A 2 21.64 8.12 11.99
N GLY A 3 22.00 8.76 10.87
CA GLY A 3 22.50 10.13 10.87
C GLY A 3 21.62 11.18 11.57
N ILE A 4 20.30 10.98 11.63
CA ILE A 4 19.36 11.87 12.33
C ILE A 4 19.49 11.67 13.85
N TYR A 5 19.45 10.41 14.33
CA TYR A 5 19.69 10.10 15.74
C TYR A 5 21.06 10.58 16.23
N GLY A 6 22.08 10.53 15.37
CA GLY A 6 23.41 11.06 15.68
C GLY A 6 23.45 12.56 15.83
N LEU A 7 22.67 13.28 15.03
CA LEU A 7 22.55 14.74 15.10
C LEU A 7 21.74 15.19 16.32
N GLU A 8 20.72 14.42 16.74
CA GLU A 8 19.84 14.78 17.85
C GLU A 8 20.37 14.35 19.22
N LEU A 9 20.91 13.13 19.34
CA LEU A 9 21.31 12.54 20.63
C LEU A 9 22.83 12.49 20.83
N GLY A 10 23.62 12.67 19.77
CA GLY A 10 25.06 12.45 19.78
C GLY A 10 25.44 10.96 19.82
N TYR A 11 26.68 10.64 19.44
CA TYR A 11 27.22 9.28 19.54
C TYR A 11 28.34 9.19 20.57
N SER A 12 28.35 8.09 21.31
CA SER A 12 29.53 7.65 22.07
C SER A 12 30.70 7.33 21.12
N SER A 13 31.93 7.37 21.64
CA SER A 13 33.14 7.11 20.83
C SER A 13 33.02 5.80 20.02
N PRO A 14 33.21 5.85 18.67
CA PRO A 14 33.20 4.66 17.82
C PRO A 14 34.30 3.64 18.13
N SER A 15 35.31 4.03 18.92
CA SER A 15 36.41 3.16 19.34
C SER A 15 36.05 2.23 20.50
N ASN A 16 34.93 2.45 21.18
CA ASN A 16 34.51 1.61 22.30
C ASN A 16 34.18 0.20 21.81
N ALA A 17 34.41 -0.79 22.67
CA ALA A 17 34.03 -2.18 22.42
C ALA A 17 32.49 -2.31 22.40
N ILE A 18 31.96 -3.12 21.48
CA ILE A 18 30.50 -3.31 21.38
C ILE A 18 29.89 -3.95 22.63
N GLN A 19 30.69 -4.72 23.39
CA GLN A 19 30.30 -5.36 24.64
C GLN A 19 29.91 -4.36 25.74
N ALA A 20 30.19 -3.06 25.56
CA ALA A 20 29.67 -2.01 26.43
C ALA A 20 28.14 -1.96 26.45
N PHE A 21 27.48 -2.45 25.40
CA PHE A 21 26.02 -2.57 25.33
C PHE A 21 25.56 -3.95 25.82
N GLY A 22 24.58 -3.98 26.71
CA GLY A 22 24.07 -5.23 27.34
C GLY A 22 23.53 -6.28 26.36
N GLU A 23 23.07 -5.87 25.17
CA GLU A 23 22.64 -6.82 24.13
C GLU A 23 23.80 -7.65 23.55
N PHE A 24 25.03 -7.13 23.62
CA PHE A 24 26.22 -7.75 23.01
C PHE A 24 27.18 -8.34 24.05
N THR A 25 26.72 -8.55 25.29
CA THR A 25 27.54 -9.15 26.36
C THR A 25 28.12 -10.51 25.97
N TYR A 26 27.37 -11.30 25.19
CA TYR A 26 27.80 -12.63 24.71
C TYR A 26 28.40 -12.60 23.29
N CYS A 27 28.81 -11.42 22.80
CA CYS A 27 29.47 -11.31 21.51
C CYS A 27 30.85 -11.97 21.54
N GLN A 28 31.04 -12.97 20.69
CA GLN A 28 32.29 -13.72 20.55
C GLN A 28 33.43 -12.90 19.91
N TYR A 29 33.11 -11.79 19.24
CA TYR A 29 34.09 -10.99 18.50
C TYR A 29 34.46 -9.74 19.29
N ILE A 30 35.75 -9.52 19.48
CA ILE A 30 36.28 -8.29 20.08
C ILE A 30 36.31 -7.23 18.97
N ILE A 31 35.21 -6.48 18.82
CA ILE A 31 35.06 -5.46 17.79
C ILE A 31 34.62 -4.14 18.40
N THR A 32 35.06 -3.04 17.78
CA THR A 32 34.61 -1.70 18.15
C THR A 32 33.22 -1.41 17.57
N VAL A 33 32.53 -0.41 18.12
CA VAL A 33 31.24 0.07 17.59
C VAL A 33 31.37 0.49 16.12
N GLY A 34 32.46 1.16 15.75
CA GLY A 34 32.75 1.53 14.36
C GLY A 34 32.95 0.32 13.45
N GLN A 35 33.68 -0.70 13.89
CA GLN A 35 33.87 -1.95 13.14
C GLN A 35 32.56 -2.71 12.97
N TYR A 36 31.74 -2.81 14.03
CA TYR A 36 30.42 -3.42 13.95
C TYR A 36 29.53 -2.75 12.91
N PHE A 37 29.56 -1.41 12.85
CA PHE A 37 28.81 -0.65 11.85
C PHE A 37 29.27 -0.99 10.43
N ALA A 38 30.59 -0.97 10.18
CA ALA A 38 31.15 -1.33 8.88
C ALA A 38 30.77 -2.76 8.46
N ILE A 39 30.86 -3.73 9.38
CA ILE A 39 30.45 -5.12 9.12
C ILE A 39 28.94 -5.21 8.86
N THR A 40 28.13 -4.45 9.59
CA THR A 40 26.68 -4.41 9.38
C THR A 40 26.32 -3.92 7.98
N VAL A 41 26.97 -2.85 7.52
CA VAL A 41 26.80 -2.36 6.15
C VAL A 41 27.28 -3.41 5.15
N ALA A 42 28.45 -4.02 5.37
CA ALA A 42 29.01 -5.03 4.47
C ALA A 42 28.12 -6.27 4.33
N VAL A 43 27.59 -6.82 5.43
CA VAL A 43 26.70 -7.99 5.40
C VAL A 43 25.36 -7.66 4.72
N ARG A 44 24.82 -6.46 4.94
CA ARG A 44 23.61 -6.01 4.21
C ARG A 44 23.88 -5.87 2.72
N LEU A 45 24.99 -5.26 2.33
CA LEU A 45 25.40 -5.16 0.93
C LEU A 45 25.60 -6.54 0.30
N LEU A 46 26.26 -7.47 1.00
CA LEU A 46 26.43 -8.85 0.54
C LEU A 46 25.08 -9.54 0.31
N THR A 47 24.15 -9.39 1.26
CA THR A 47 22.78 -9.94 1.15
C THR A 47 22.06 -9.39 -0.08
N PHE A 48 22.14 -8.06 -0.32
CA PHE A 48 21.55 -7.44 -1.51
C PHE A 48 22.27 -7.84 -2.81
N LEU A 49 23.58 -8.06 -2.77
CA LEU A 49 24.36 -8.49 -3.94
C LEU A 49 23.95 -9.90 -4.37
N VAL A 50 23.79 -10.83 -3.42
CA VAL A 50 23.30 -12.18 -3.70
C VAL A 50 21.89 -12.12 -4.30
N PHE A 51 20.99 -11.32 -3.72
CA PHE A 51 19.65 -11.12 -4.26
C PHE A 51 19.68 -10.55 -5.69
N ALA A 52 20.52 -9.56 -5.94
CA ALA A 52 20.72 -8.98 -7.27
C ALA A 52 21.30 -9.99 -8.27
N ALA A 53 22.26 -10.83 -7.87
CA ALA A 53 22.83 -11.87 -8.73
C ALA A 53 21.79 -12.92 -9.14
N ILE A 54 20.90 -13.32 -8.22
CA ILE A 54 19.79 -14.24 -8.52
C ILE A 54 18.81 -13.57 -9.50
N LEU A 55 18.45 -12.30 -9.28
CA LEU A 55 17.59 -11.56 -10.20
C LEU A 55 18.22 -11.37 -11.58
N LEU A 56 19.53 -11.13 -11.64
CA LEU A 56 20.27 -11.02 -12.89
C LEU A 56 20.22 -12.36 -13.63
N ALA A 57 20.47 -13.48 -12.95
CA ALA A 57 20.31 -14.81 -13.53
C ALA A 57 18.90 -15.06 -14.06
N LEU A 58 17.87 -14.71 -13.29
CA LEU A 58 16.48 -14.82 -13.72
C LEU A 58 16.16 -13.92 -14.92
N SER A 59 16.76 -12.73 -14.99
CA SER A 59 16.52 -11.76 -16.06
C SER A 59 17.00 -12.26 -17.43
N VAL A 60 18.05 -13.08 -17.47
CA VAL A 60 18.52 -13.67 -18.73
C VAL A 60 17.50 -14.65 -19.31
N PHE A 61 16.71 -15.33 -18.45
CA PHE A 61 15.64 -16.22 -18.92
C PHE A 61 14.36 -15.49 -19.31
N VAL A 62 14.08 -14.32 -18.73
CA VAL A 62 12.81 -13.61 -18.87
C VAL A 62 13.02 -12.21 -19.44
N TYR A 63 12.58 -11.98 -20.67
CA TYR A 63 12.78 -10.69 -21.35
C TYR A 63 11.90 -9.52 -20.86
N ASN A 64 10.92 -9.78 -19.98
CA ASN A 64 10.01 -8.75 -19.50
C ASN A 64 10.43 -8.27 -18.11
N TYR A 65 10.92 -7.03 -18.03
CA TYR A 65 11.34 -6.37 -16.78
C TYR A 65 10.28 -6.46 -15.68
N ALA A 66 9.00 -6.31 -16.01
CA ALA A 66 7.94 -6.38 -15.01
C ALA A 66 7.79 -7.75 -14.38
N VAL A 67 8.02 -8.81 -15.15
CA VAL A 67 7.97 -10.19 -14.66
C VAL A 67 9.18 -10.46 -13.77
N ILE A 68 10.35 -9.91 -14.11
CA ILE A 68 11.55 -10.00 -13.26
C ILE A 68 11.31 -9.31 -11.92
N TYR A 69 10.75 -8.09 -11.93
CA TYR A 69 10.41 -7.39 -10.68
C TYR A 69 9.33 -8.12 -9.87
N ALA A 70 8.29 -8.64 -10.53
CA ALA A 70 7.26 -9.44 -9.86
C ALA A 70 7.84 -10.73 -9.26
N ALA A 71 8.72 -11.42 -9.98
CA ALA A 71 9.43 -12.59 -9.49
C ALA A 71 10.36 -12.25 -8.32
N GLY A 72 11.03 -11.09 -8.36
CA GLY A 72 11.85 -10.59 -7.26
C GLY A 72 11.04 -10.25 -6.02
N LEU A 73 9.91 -9.56 -6.19
CA LEU A 73 8.96 -9.30 -5.10
C LEU A 73 8.40 -10.61 -4.53
N GLY A 74 8.04 -11.57 -5.38
CA GLY A 74 7.58 -12.89 -4.96
C GLY A 74 8.67 -13.66 -4.21
N PHE A 75 9.91 -13.63 -4.68
CA PHE A 75 11.05 -14.27 -4.03
C PHE A 75 11.38 -13.63 -2.68
N PHE A 76 11.36 -12.30 -2.61
CA PHE A 76 11.51 -11.58 -1.35
C PHE A 76 10.35 -11.86 -0.39
N GLY A 77 9.10 -11.87 -0.89
CA GLY A 77 7.90 -12.19 -0.11
C GLY A 77 7.91 -13.61 0.43
N LEU A 78 8.37 -14.59 -0.36
CA LEU A 78 8.56 -15.97 0.09
C LEU A 78 9.63 -16.05 1.19
N ASN A 79 10.74 -15.32 1.03
CA ASN A 79 11.74 -15.18 2.08
C ASN A 79 11.13 -14.56 3.35
N PHE A 80 10.39 -13.46 3.24
CA PHE A 80 9.72 -12.85 4.38
C PHE A 80 8.73 -13.82 5.07
N LEU A 81 7.96 -14.59 4.31
CA LEU A 81 7.04 -15.59 4.87
C LEU A 81 7.79 -16.71 5.60
N LEU A 82 8.87 -17.24 5.01
CA LEU A 82 9.72 -18.24 5.68
C LEU A 82 10.39 -17.69 6.96
N TYR A 83 10.61 -16.37 7.03
CA TYR A 83 11.15 -15.72 8.22
C TYR A 83 10.12 -15.67 9.36
N THR A 84 8.85 -15.42 9.05
CA THR A 84 7.77 -15.25 10.04
C THR A 84 7.19 -16.57 10.55
N LEU A 85 7.37 -17.69 9.83
CA LEU A 85 6.87 -18.99 10.27
C LEU A 85 7.61 -19.53 11.52
N SER A 86 6.87 -19.61 12.63
CA SER A 86 7.34 -20.09 13.92
C SER A 86 7.70 -21.59 13.94
N TYR A 87 7.05 -22.40 13.09
CA TYR A 87 7.14 -23.87 13.09
C TYR A 87 8.41 -24.46 12.43
N LEU A 88 9.27 -23.62 11.85
CA LEU A 88 10.56 -24.09 11.32
C LEU A 88 11.58 -24.18 12.46
N ASN A 89 12.11 -25.39 12.69
CA ASN A 89 13.18 -25.69 13.65
C ASN A 89 14.28 -24.61 13.63
N ALA A 90 14.75 -24.21 14.81
CA ALA A 90 15.76 -23.14 14.97
C ALA A 90 17.07 -23.43 14.20
N ASP A 91 17.36 -24.70 13.95
CA ASP A 91 18.55 -25.17 13.25
C ASP A 91 18.39 -25.26 11.73
N ASN A 92 17.19 -25.00 11.19
CA ASN A 92 16.94 -25.13 9.76
C ASN A 92 17.74 -24.08 8.97
N PRO A 93 18.64 -24.50 8.05
CA PRO A 93 19.42 -23.59 7.21
C PRO A 93 18.57 -22.60 6.42
N LEU A 94 17.36 -22.99 5.99
CA LEU A 94 16.47 -22.14 5.18
C LEU A 94 15.88 -20.96 5.98
N LYS A 95 15.67 -21.14 7.29
CA LYS A 95 15.23 -20.05 8.19
C LYS A 95 16.38 -19.09 8.50
N ASN A 96 17.58 -19.66 8.66
CA ASN A 96 18.77 -18.96 9.08
C ASN A 96 19.49 -18.22 7.94
N LEU A 97 19.50 -18.76 6.71
CA LEU A 97 20.08 -18.15 5.49
C LEU A 97 19.12 -17.25 4.72
N ASN A 98 17.91 -17.09 5.23
CA ASN A 98 16.91 -16.21 4.67
C ASN A 98 17.44 -14.76 4.57
N PHE A 99 17.23 -14.10 3.44
CA PHE A 99 17.71 -12.72 3.22
C PHE A 99 17.22 -11.73 4.30
N VAL A 100 16.01 -11.93 4.82
CA VAL A 100 15.47 -11.08 5.90
C VAL A 100 16.21 -11.33 7.22
N ALA A 101 16.54 -12.59 7.51
CA ALA A 101 17.29 -12.96 8.70
C ALA A 101 18.76 -12.49 8.64
N THR A 102 19.41 -12.60 7.47
CA THR A 102 20.80 -12.17 7.29
C THR A 102 20.94 -10.66 7.25
N ALA A 103 19.95 -9.94 6.70
CA ALA A 103 19.90 -8.47 6.76
C ALA A 103 19.74 -7.93 8.20
N ALA A 104 19.18 -8.74 9.11
CA ALA A 104 19.10 -8.48 10.55
C ALA A 104 20.41 -8.82 11.27
N VAL A 105 21.47 -8.08 10.95
CA VAL A 105 22.86 -8.35 11.36
C VAL A 105 23.08 -8.47 12.86
N ASN A 106 22.30 -7.79 13.71
CA ASN A 106 22.46 -7.84 15.17
C ASN A 106 22.54 -9.29 15.70
N ARG A 107 21.72 -10.19 15.13
CA ARG A 107 21.66 -11.61 15.53
C ARG A 107 22.94 -12.38 15.29
N LEU A 108 23.85 -11.89 14.44
CA LEU A 108 25.16 -12.49 14.19
C LEU A 108 26.14 -12.26 15.35
N PHE A 109 25.92 -11.19 16.12
CA PHE A 109 26.84 -10.71 17.14
C PHE A 109 26.33 -10.89 18.57
N VAL A 110 25.01 -11.02 18.78
CA VAL A 110 24.45 -11.20 20.13
C VAL A 110 24.93 -12.50 20.78
N ARG A 111 24.97 -13.62 20.05
CA ARG A 111 25.40 -14.92 20.57
C ARG A 111 25.95 -15.80 19.45
N PHE A 112 26.91 -16.66 19.77
CA PHE A 112 27.36 -17.69 18.85
C PHE A 112 26.20 -18.62 18.45
N ARG A 113 26.05 -18.85 17.15
CA ARG A 113 25.06 -19.78 16.58
C ARG A 113 25.78 -20.75 15.66
N SER A 114 25.49 -22.03 15.83
CA SER A 114 25.90 -23.09 14.92
C SER A 114 24.69 -23.57 14.11
N ILE A 115 24.95 -24.09 12.92
CA ILE A 115 23.96 -24.72 12.05
C ILE A 115 24.39 -26.16 11.85
N ASN A 116 23.46 -27.09 12.01
CA ASN A 116 23.67 -28.48 11.64
C ASN A 116 23.40 -28.64 10.13
N PHE A 117 24.44 -28.92 9.35
CA PHE A 117 24.32 -29.17 7.92
C PHE A 117 24.83 -30.58 7.61
N PHE A 118 23.91 -31.46 7.19
CA PHE A 118 24.18 -32.88 6.92
C PHE A 118 24.91 -33.63 8.05
N GLY A 119 24.57 -33.33 9.31
CA GLY A 119 25.20 -33.97 10.48
C GLY A 119 26.51 -33.32 10.93
N GLY A 120 27.04 -32.36 10.18
CA GLY A 120 28.19 -31.54 10.57
C GLY A 120 27.78 -30.24 11.26
N VAL A 121 28.50 -29.86 12.33
CA VAL A 121 28.27 -28.59 13.03
C VAL A 121 29.13 -27.50 12.41
N TRP A 122 28.48 -26.50 11.81
CA TRP A 122 29.15 -25.35 11.18
C TRP A 122 28.84 -24.06 11.94
N GLY A 123 29.81 -23.16 12.06
CA GLY A 123 29.56 -21.80 12.55
C GLY A 123 28.70 -21.03 11.56
N TYR A 124 27.66 -20.34 12.04
CA TYR A 124 26.68 -19.64 11.18
C TYR A 124 27.35 -18.66 10.20
N VAL A 125 28.30 -17.84 10.68
CA VAL A 125 28.90 -16.77 9.87
C VAL A 125 29.69 -17.34 8.70
N SER A 126 30.55 -18.33 8.95
CA SER A 126 31.33 -19.01 7.92
C SER A 126 30.44 -19.73 6.92
N PHE A 127 29.37 -20.39 7.40
CA PHE A 127 28.42 -21.06 6.53
C PHE A 127 27.66 -20.08 5.63
N MET A 128 27.16 -18.96 6.17
CA MET A 128 26.48 -17.91 5.42
C MET A 128 27.37 -17.33 4.31
N LEU A 129 28.61 -16.95 4.64
CA LEU A 129 29.57 -16.41 3.66
C LEU A 129 29.86 -17.41 2.53
N THR A 130 30.02 -18.69 2.86
CA THR A 130 30.30 -19.74 1.89
C THR A 130 29.12 -19.92 0.92
N VAL A 131 27.89 -20.04 1.45
CA VAL A 131 26.69 -20.21 0.63
C VAL A 131 26.45 -18.97 -0.24
N PHE A 132 26.58 -17.77 0.32
CA PHE A 132 26.40 -16.52 -0.43
C PHE A 132 27.44 -16.37 -1.54
N GLY A 133 28.71 -16.72 -1.28
CA GLY A 133 29.76 -16.76 -2.29
C GLY A 133 29.43 -17.73 -3.44
N ILE A 134 28.97 -18.94 -3.11
CA ILE A 134 28.54 -19.93 -4.12
C ILE A 134 27.37 -19.40 -4.95
N LEU A 135 26.38 -18.78 -4.33
CA LEU A 135 25.21 -18.23 -5.03
C LEU A 135 25.59 -17.08 -5.99
N ILE A 136 26.51 -16.20 -5.58
CA ILE A 136 27.01 -15.11 -6.44
C ILE A 136 27.75 -15.70 -7.64
N LEU A 137 28.69 -16.62 -7.40
CA LEU A 137 29.45 -17.27 -8.47
C LEU A 137 28.52 -18.03 -9.43
N ALA A 138 27.55 -18.79 -8.90
CA ALA A 138 26.55 -19.48 -9.71
C ALA A 138 25.73 -18.49 -10.54
N GLY A 139 25.29 -17.37 -9.96
CA GLY A 139 24.58 -16.31 -10.68
C GLY A 139 25.40 -15.72 -11.83
N ILE A 140 26.68 -15.40 -11.58
CA ILE A 140 27.60 -14.88 -12.61
C ILE A 140 27.85 -15.93 -13.71
N ILE A 141 28.09 -17.19 -13.34
CA ILE A 141 28.35 -18.27 -14.32
C ILE A 141 27.12 -18.52 -15.17
N VAL A 142 25.93 -18.63 -14.57
CA VAL A 142 24.67 -18.84 -15.30
C VAL A 142 24.42 -17.68 -16.27
N THR A 143 24.61 -16.44 -15.82
CA THR A 143 24.36 -15.26 -16.64
C THR A 143 25.35 -15.18 -17.79
N ALA A 144 26.66 -15.32 -17.53
CA ALA A 144 27.69 -15.34 -18.56
C ALA A 144 27.52 -16.48 -19.56
N PHE A 145 27.23 -17.70 -19.09
CA PHE A 145 27.03 -18.88 -19.93
C PHE A 145 25.80 -18.75 -20.82
N VAL A 146 24.67 -18.31 -20.26
CA VAL A 146 23.44 -18.15 -21.04
C VAL A 146 23.58 -16.99 -22.02
N PHE A 147 24.25 -15.89 -21.66
CA PHE A 147 24.48 -14.76 -22.56
C PHE A 147 25.40 -15.13 -23.72
N THR A 148 26.55 -15.74 -23.44
CA THR A 148 27.52 -16.16 -24.47
C THR A 148 26.98 -17.23 -25.42
N LYS A 149 26.22 -18.21 -24.91
CA LYS A 149 25.59 -19.24 -25.77
C LYS A 149 24.38 -18.74 -26.55
N ARG A 150 23.82 -17.58 -26.21
CA ARG A 150 22.67 -16.99 -26.91
C ARG A 150 23.09 -16.24 -28.18
N ASP A 151 24.27 -15.63 -28.16
CA ASP A 151 24.84 -14.90 -29.30
C ASP A 151 25.66 -15.79 -30.25
N ALA A 152 26.39 -16.79 -29.72
CA ALA A 152 27.33 -17.58 -30.55
C ALA A 152 26.66 -18.63 -31.45
N ASN A 153 25.50 -19.13 -31.06
CA ASN A 153 24.64 -19.96 -31.88
C ASN A 153 23.23 -19.61 -31.46
N GLY A 154 22.25 -19.48 -32.35
CA GLY A 154 20.83 -19.34 -32.00
C GLY A 154 20.26 -20.59 -31.33
N VAL A 155 20.97 -21.18 -30.36
CA VAL A 155 20.64 -22.37 -29.61
C VAL A 155 19.55 -21.98 -28.64
N SER A 156 18.34 -22.29 -29.07
CA SER A 156 17.30 -22.59 -28.14
C SER A 156 17.74 -23.75 -27.26
N LEU A 157 18.22 -23.46 -26.05
CA LEU A 157 18.32 -24.45 -24.99
C LEU A 157 16.93 -25.08 -24.86
N ALA A 158 16.77 -26.34 -25.28
CA ALA A 158 15.46 -26.99 -25.35
C ALA A 158 14.76 -27.02 -23.98
N TRP A 159 15.52 -27.04 -22.88
CA TRP A 159 15.00 -26.93 -21.52
C TRP A 159 14.60 -25.50 -21.11
N VAL A 160 15.27 -24.46 -21.64
CA VAL A 160 14.86 -23.03 -21.48
C VAL A 160 13.67 -22.71 -22.37
N LYS A 161 13.55 -23.31 -23.56
CA LYS A 161 12.31 -23.32 -24.33
C LYS A 161 11.24 -24.13 -23.62
N ARG A 162 11.52 -25.24 -22.94
CA ARG A 162 10.51 -26.00 -22.19
C ARG A 162 10.06 -25.31 -20.91
N LEU A 163 10.95 -24.69 -20.13
CA LEU A 163 10.59 -23.86 -18.98
C LEU A 163 9.94 -22.55 -19.44
N GLY A 164 10.55 -21.87 -20.40
CA GLY A 164 10.01 -20.67 -21.02
C GLY A 164 8.73 -20.89 -21.83
N ALA A 165 8.45 -22.12 -22.28
CA ALA A 165 7.19 -22.56 -22.86
C ALA A 165 6.34 -23.35 -21.88
N PHE A 166 6.73 -23.60 -20.63
CA PHE A 166 5.85 -24.10 -19.57
C PHE A 166 5.26 -22.91 -18.82
N PHE A 167 6.12 -21.97 -18.42
CA PHE A 167 5.73 -20.61 -18.05
C PHE A 167 5.16 -19.84 -19.25
N GLY A 168 5.58 -20.18 -20.48
CA GLY A 168 5.06 -19.55 -21.70
C GLY A 168 3.79 -20.18 -22.26
N SER A 169 3.67 -21.49 -22.41
CA SER A 169 2.42 -22.08 -22.94
C SER A 169 1.23 -21.79 -22.02
N HIS A 170 1.45 -21.63 -20.72
CA HIS A 170 0.40 -21.34 -19.75
C HIS A 170 0.22 -19.85 -19.39
N PHE A 171 1.22 -18.98 -19.63
CA PHE A 171 1.14 -17.53 -19.30
C PHE A 171 1.56 -16.58 -20.44
N PHE A 172 2.29 -17.08 -21.45
CA PHE A 172 2.86 -16.31 -22.57
C PHE A 172 2.79 -17.05 -23.91
N ILE A 173 1.73 -16.86 -24.71
CA ILE A 173 1.74 -17.26 -26.13
C ILE A 173 2.95 -16.60 -26.80
N GLN A 174 4.00 -17.37 -27.08
CA GLN A 174 5.11 -16.91 -27.91
C GLN A 174 4.65 -17.02 -29.35
N HIS A 175 4.56 -15.89 -30.06
CA HIS A 175 4.80 -15.92 -31.49
C HIS A 175 6.28 -16.23 -31.67
N THR A 176 6.60 -17.52 -31.85
CA THR A 176 7.89 -17.94 -32.36
C THR A 176 8.12 -17.20 -33.68
N PRO A 177 9.21 -16.42 -33.83
CA PRO A 177 9.64 -16.03 -35.16
C PRO A 177 10.11 -17.32 -35.81
N ASN A 178 9.33 -17.81 -36.78
CA ASN A 178 9.84 -18.83 -37.68
C ASN A 178 11.02 -18.19 -38.41
N ASN A 179 12.23 -18.64 -38.07
CA ASN A 179 13.41 -18.35 -38.83
C ASN A 179 13.18 -18.83 -40.26
N ALA A 180 13.62 -17.99 -41.19
CA ALA A 180 13.56 -18.16 -42.62
C ALA A 180 13.96 -19.58 -43.07
N ALA A 181 12.97 -20.35 -43.52
CA ALA A 181 13.15 -21.42 -44.48
C ALA A 181 11.86 -21.49 -45.30
N GLY A 182 11.93 -21.06 -46.56
CA GLY A 182 10.87 -21.23 -47.55
C GLY A 182 9.73 -20.22 -47.50
N TYR A 183 10.00 -18.95 -47.82
CA TYR A 183 8.95 -18.09 -48.40
C TYR A 183 8.72 -18.52 -49.86
N GLN A 184 8.12 -19.69 -50.05
CA GLN A 184 7.36 -19.96 -51.26
C GLN A 184 5.91 -19.61 -50.94
N SER A 185 5.46 -18.56 -51.61
CA SER A 185 4.11 -18.04 -51.59
C SER A 185 3.11 -19.11 -52.00
N SER A 186 2.51 -19.79 -51.02
CA SER A 186 1.20 -20.40 -51.19
C SER A 186 0.15 -19.34 -50.86
N GLN A 187 -0.31 -18.64 -51.89
CA GLN A 187 -1.49 -17.79 -51.84
C GLN A 187 -2.74 -18.67 -51.66
N SER A 188 -2.95 -19.23 -50.47
CA SER A 188 -4.28 -19.73 -50.09
C SER A 188 -5.06 -18.58 -49.47
N GLY A 189 -6.13 -18.15 -50.16
CA GLY A 189 -6.91 -16.93 -49.93
C GLY A 189 -7.71 -16.84 -48.63
N TRP A 190 -7.06 -16.97 -47.48
CA TRP A 190 -7.61 -16.47 -46.22
C TRP A 190 -7.32 -14.98 -46.14
N ARG A 191 -8.22 -14.16 -46.70
CA ARG A 191 -8.28 -12.73 -46.40
C ARG A 191 -8.34 -12.58 -44.89
N LYS A 192 -7.22 -12.28 -44.23
CA LYS A 192 -7.19 -11.86 -42.82
C LYS A 192 -8.21 -10.73 -42.70
N LYS A 193 -9.35 -10.98 -42.03
CA LYS A 193 -10.36 -9.95 -41.79
C LYS A 193 -9.67 -8.78 -41.11
N ILE A 194 -9.52 -7.68 -41.83
CA ILE A 194 -8.99 -6.43 -41.28
C ILE A 194 -10.13 -5.83 -40.46
N TYR A 195 -10.13 -6.09 -39.16
CA TYR A 195 -11.08 -5.48 -38.24
C TYR A 195 -10.69 -4.01 -38.05
N THR A 196 -11.49 -3.08 -38.57
CA THR A 196 -11.36 -1.66 -38.24
C THR A 196 -11.86 -1.40 -36.82
N ARG A 197 -10.98 -1.56 -35.82
CA ARG A 197 -11.30 -1.15 -34.44
C ARG A 197 -11.19 0.37 -34.29
N LYS A 198 -12.05 0.97 -33.46
CA LYS A 198 -11.87 2.37 -33.02
C LYS A 198 -10.51 2.49 -32.33
N LEU A 199 -9.79 3.58 -32.58
CA LEU A 199 -8.41 3.76 -32.12
C LEU A 199 -8.30 3.68 -30.58
N VAL A 200 -9.26 4.24 -29.86
CA VAL A 200 -9.34 4.19 -28.39
C VAL A 200 -9.46 2.75 -27.89
N LEU A 201 -10.34 1.94 -28.50
CA LEU A 201 -10.50 0.53 -28.13
C LEU A 201 -9.23 -0.29 -28.42
N TYR A 202 -8.49 0.07 -29.47
CA TYR A 202 -7.21 -0.54 -29.77
C TYR A 202 -6.15 -0.19 -28.72
N GLU A 203 -6.04 1.08 -28.31
CA GLU A 203 -5.13 1.48 -27.22
C GLU A 203 -5.53 0.80 -25.90
N MET A 204 -6.82 0.70 -25.57
CA MET A 204 -7.27 -0.05 -24.40
C MET A 204 -6.89 -1.53 -24.47
N TYR A 205 -7.10 -2.17 -25.61
CA TYR A 205 -6.71 -3.56 -25.84
C TYR A 205 -5.19 -3.74 -25.73
N LYS A 206 -4.40 -2.79 -26.26
CA LYS A 206 -2.94 -2.79 -26.18
C LYS A 206 -2.47 -2.70 -24.73
N THR A 207 -3.03 -1.76 -23.97
CA THR A 207 -2.64 -1.51 -22.57
C THR A 207 -3.07 -2.63 -21.63
N LEU A 208 -4.26 -3.21 -21.80
CA LEU A 208 -4.77 -4.26 -20.90
C LEU A 208 -4.30 -5.66 -21.32
N ILE A 209 -4.50 -6.04 -22.58
CA ILE A 209 -4.37 -7.43 -23.03
C ILE A 209 -2.98 -7.66 -23.65
N SER A 210 -2.55 -6.79 -24.56
CA SER A 210 -1.27 -6.99 -25.27
C SER A 210 -0.06 -6.85 -24.36
N SER A 211 -0.15 -6.03 -23.31
CA SER A 211 0.93 -5.79 -22.36
C SER A 211 1.12 -6.92 -21.35
N ARG A 212 0.09 -7.78 -21.19
CA ARG A 212 -0.01 -8.85 -20.18
C ARG A 212 0.01 -8.35 -18.73
N PHE A 213 -0.02 -7.04 -18.52
CA PHE A 213 -0.13 -6.44 -17.19
C PHE A 213 -1.47 -6.73 -16.52
N LEU A 214 -2.54 -6.99 -17.28
CA LEU A 214 -3.84 -7.31 -16.72
C LEU A 214 -3.79 -8.52 -15.76
N LEU A 215 -2.98 -9.54 -16.03
CA LEU A 215 -2.82 -10.67 -15.10
C LEU A 215 -2.15 -10.24 -13.79
N ILE A 216 -1.16 -9.35 -13.86
CA ILE A 216 -0.48 -8.80 -12.67
C ILE A 216 -1.43 -7.88 -11.89
N VAL A 217 -2.22 -7.07 -12.59
CA VAL A 217 -3.23 -6.19 -11.98
C VAL A 217 -4.32 -7.02 -11.29
N LEU A 218 -4.80 -8.11 -11.92
CA LEU A 218 -5.74 -9.04 -11.29
C LEU A 218 -5.12 -9.72 -10.07
N ALA A 219 -3.84 -10.13 -10.13
CA ALA A 219 -3.14 -10.68 -8.98
C ALA A 219 -3.03 -9.65 -7.83
N LEU A 220 -2.69 -8.39 -8.14
CA LEU A 220 -2.68 -7.29 -7.17
C LEU A 220 -4.08 -7.06 -6.55
N LEU A 221 -5.14 -7.17 -7.35
CA LEU A 221 -6.51 -7.09 -6.87
C LEU A 221 -6.85 -8.26 -5.93
N CYS A 222 -6.46 -9.50 -6.26
CA CYS A 222 -6.66 -10.64 -5.36
C CYS A 222 -5.91 -10.47 -4.03
N VAL A 223 -4.67 -9.99 -4.09
CA VAL A 223 -3.86 -9.67 -2.91
C VAL A 223 -4.54 -8.59 -2.07
N LYS A 224 -5.04 -7.51 -2.71
CA LYS A 224 -5.84 -6.47 -2.05
C LYS A 224 -7.03 -7.09 -1.32
N ILE A 225 -7.85 -7.87 -2.02
CA ILE A 225 -9.05 -8.49 -1.46
C ILE A 225 -8.70 -9.29 -0.20
N TYR A 226 -7.65 -10.12 -0.26
CA TYR A 226 -7.22 -10.93 0.87
C TYR A 226 -6.81 -10.05 2.07
N PHE A 227 -5.86 -9.15 1.89
CA PHE A 227 -5.36 -8.30 2.99
C PHE A 227 -6.43 -7.37 3.54
N PHE A 228 -7.25 -6.79 2.67
CA PHE A 228 -8.32 -5.89 3.08
C PHE A 228 -9.42 -6.62 3.84
N SER A 229 -9.83 -7.81 3.37
CA SER A 229 -10.81 -8.63 4.08
C SER A 229 -10.31 -9.09 5.44
N ASP A 230 -9.03 -9.41 5.58
CA ASP A 230 -8.41 -9.78 6.85
C ASP A 230 -8.33 -8.59 7.81
N THR A 231 -7.87 -7.44 7.32
CA THR A 231 -7.71 -6.20 8.10
C THR A 231 -9.04 -5.71 8.65
N TYR A 232 -10.10 -5.75 7.83
CA TYR A 232 -11.43 -5.26 8.19
C TYR A 232 -12.38 -6.37 8.65
N LYS A 233 -11.87 -7.57 8.93
CA LYS A 233 -12.70 -8.62 9.54
C LYS A 233 -13.28 -8.13 10.86
N ALA A 234 -14.58 -8.32 11.06
CA ALA A 234 -15.23 -7.97 12.31
C ALA A 234 -14.59 -8.74 13.47
N LYS A 235 -13.95 -8.01 14.39
CA LYS A 235 -13.51 -8.58 15.67
C LYS A 235 -14.68 -8.43 16.63
N SER A 236 -15.23 -9.53 17.12
CA SER A 236 -16.26 -9.53 18.16
C SER A 236 -15.66 -9.04 19.48
N SER A 237 -15.54 -7.73 19.63
CA SER A 237 -15.16 -7.10 20.89
C SER A 237 -16.42 -6.93 21.73
N PHE A 238 -16.40 -7.45 22.96
CA PHE A 238 -17.50 -7.26 23.91
C PHE A 238 -17.79 -5.76 24.14
N SER A 239 -16.75 -4.92 24.21
CA SER A 239 -16.87 -3.46 24.33
C SER A 239 -17.55 -2.82 23.11
N ASP A 240 -17.26 -3.28 21.89
CA ASP A 240 -17.90 -2.74 20.67
C ASP A 240 -19.37 -3.17 20.58
N ALA A 241 -19.73 -4.36 21.09
CA ALA A 241 -21.11 -4.81 21.18
C ALA A 241 -21.93 -3.95 22.15
N ILE A 242 -21.39 -3.64 23.34
CA ILE A 242 -22.02 -2.73 24.30
C ILE A 242 -22.14 -1.30 23.72
N TYR A 243 -21.06 -0.81 23.11
CA TYR A 243 -21.07 0.51 22.47
C TYR A 243 -22.14 0.60 21.38
N LYS A 244 -22.25 -0.43 20.56
CA LYS A 244 -23.30 -0.55 19.53
C LYS A 244 -24.70 -0.56 20.16
N GLU A 245 -24.91 -1.33 21.22
CA GLU A 245 -26.18 -1.37 21.95
C GLU A 245 -26.60 0.05 22.38
N TYR A 246 -25.75 0.76 23.11
CA TYR A 246 -26.04 2.13 23.53
C TYR A 246 -26.27 3.09 22.36
N MET A 247 -25.45 3.02 21.31
CA MET A 247 -25.58 3.91 20.16
C MET A 247 -26.84 3.65 19.34
N THR A 248 -27.30 2.40 19.26
CA THR A 248 -28.60 2.05 18.65
C THR A 248 -29.76 2.54 19.51
N THR A 249 -29.70 2.40 20.85
CA THR A 249 -30.73 2.92 21.75
C THR A 249 -30.84 4.44 21.70
N LEU A 250 -29.70 5.14 21.57
CA LEU A 250 -29.62 6.59 21.56
C LEU A 250 -29.72 7.21 20.16
N GLU A 251 -29.92 6.41 19.11
CA GLU A 251 -29.80 6.85 17.70
C GLU A 251 -30.66 8.07 17.35
N GLY A 252 -30.11 8.99 16.54
CA GLY A 252 -30.76 10.21 16.05
C GLY A 252 -30.41 11.46 16.86
N GLU A 253 -31.17 12.54 16.69
CA GLU A 253 -30.87 13.86 17.25
C GLU A 253 -30.59 13.87 18.76
N LEU A 254 -29.65 14.71 19.18
CA LEU A 254 -29.38 15.02 20.58
C LEU A 254 -30.62 15.70 21.19
N THR A 255 -31.22 15.05 22.19
CA THR A 255 -32.36 15.59 22.94
C THR A 255 -32.10 15.56 24.43
N GLU A 256 -32.74 16.45 25.18
CA GLU A 256 -32.59 16.53 26.62
C GLU A 256 -32.95 15.19 27.32
N LYS A 257 -33.93 14.45 26.79
CA LYS A 257 -34.30 13.12 27.30
C LYS A 257 -33.14 12.11 27.20
N LYS A 258 -32.40 12.12 26.08
CA LYS A 258 -31.22 11.25 25.89
C LYS A 258 -30.06 11.67 26.77
N SER A 259 -29.87 12.99 26.94
CA SER A 259 -28.88 13.55 27.86
C SER A 259 -29.11 13.04 29.29
N GLN A 260 -30.35 13.14 29.77
CA GLN A 260 -30.76 12.67 31.10
C GLN A 260 -30.66 11.15 31.26
N TYR A 261 -30.90 10.38 30.21
CA TYR A 261 -30.68 8.92 30.23
C TYR A 261 -29.21 8.59 30.55
N ILE A 262 -28.27 9.24 29.85
CA ILE A 262 -26.83 9.02 30.08
C ILE A 262 -26.43 9.41 31.51
N ASP A 263 -26.95 10.53 32.01
CA ASP A 263 -26.62 11.01 33.36
C ASP A 263 -27.19 10.07 34.45
N LYS A 264 -28.40 9.52 34.24
CA LYS A 264 -29.00 8.50 35.13
C LYS A 264 -28.22 7.19 35.09
N GLU A 265 -27.84 6.74 33.90
CA GLU A 265 -27.03 5.52 33.73
C GLU A 265 -25.69 5.65 34.45
N ARG A 266 -25.03 6.82 34.35
CA ARG A 266 -23.79 7.09 35.07
C ARG A 266 -23.99 7.10 36.59
N ALA A 267 -25.07 7.72 37.06
CA ALA A 267 -25.40 7.73 38.49
C ALA A 267 -25.62 6.30 39.04
N PHE A 268 -26.34 5.45 38.29
CA PHE A 268 -26.55 4.05 38.64
C PHE A 268 -25.24 3.26 38.71
N ILE A 269 -24.35 3.41 37.71
CA ILE A 269 -23.05 2.74 37.69
C ILE A 269 -22.19 3.20 38.89
N ASN A 270 -22.11 4.50 39.14
CA ASN A 270 -21.31 5.04 40.23
C ASN A 270 -21.83 4.60 41.62
N ASP A 271 -23.14 4.61 41.82
CA ASP A 271 -23.79 4.17 43.07
C ASP A 271 -23.54 2.68 43.32
N THR A 272 -23.68 1.84 42.28
CA THR A 272 -23.43 0.40 42.36
C THR A 272 -21.97 0.10 42.69
N LEU A 273 -21.02 0.79 42.04
CA LEU A 273 -19.59 0.63 42.29
C LEU A 273 -19.21 1.12 43.70
N ALA A 274 -19.81 2.19 44.20
CA ALA A 274 -19.57 2.71 45.55
C ALA A 274 -20.08 1.77 46.65
N LYS A 275 -21.19 1.04 46.40
CA LYS A 275 -21.79 0.07 47.34
C LYS A 275 -21.03 -1.26 47.42
N THR A 276 -20.01 -1.49 46.60
CA THR A 276 -19.29 -2.77 46.52
C THR A 276 -18.71 -3.23 47.85
N ASP A 277 -18.03 -2.33 48.57
CA ASP A 277 -17.35 -2.69 49.81
C ASP A 277 -18.35 -2.89 50.96
N SER A 278 -19.41 -2.06 51.03
CA SER A 278 -20.45 -2.18 52.06
C SER A 278 -21.30 -3.44 51.87
N MET A 279 -21.71 -3.76 50.65
CA MET A 279 -22.51 -4.96 50.35
C MET A 279 -21.69 -6.24 50.54
N ARG A 280 -20.38 -6.23 50.23
CA ARG A 280 -19.50 -7.36 50.52
C ARG A 280 -19.34 -7.60 52.02
N ALA A 281 -19.16 -6.53 52.81
CA ALA A 281 -19.06 -6.63 54.26
C ALA A 281 -20.37 -7.14 54.90
N ALA A 282 -21.52 -6.63 54.45
CA ALA A 282 -22.83 -7.05 54.92
C ALA A 282 -23.08 -8.56 54.67
N TYR A 283 -22.66 -9.09 53.52
CA TYR A 283 -22.78 -10.52 53.24
C TYR A 283 -21.87 -11.38 54.13
N ILE A 284 -20.61 -10.96 54.30
CA ILE A 284 -19.64 -11.66 55.17
C ILE A 284 -20.12 -11.68 56.64
N ASN A 285 -20.73 -10.59 57.08
CA ASN A 285 -21.29 -10.45 58.42
C ASN A 285 -22.64 -11.17 58.60
N GLY A 286 -23.23 -11.72 57.53
CA GLY A 286 -24.54 -12.38 57.55
C GLY A 286 -25.73 -11.43 57.67
N GLU A 287 -25.54 -10.15 57.38
CA GLU A 287 -26.57 -9.09 57.46
C GLU A 287 -27.53 -9.12 56.25
N ILE A 288 -27.07 -9.66 55.10
CA ILE A 288 -27.87 -9.82 53.88
C ILE A 288 -27.86 -11.27 53.40
N THR A 289 -28.94 -11.66 52.73
CA THR A 289 -29.10 -13.01 52.18
C THR A 289 -28.24 -13.24 50.93
N PHE A 290 -28.01 -14.51 50.58
CA PHE A 290 -27.32 -14.86 49.33
C PHE A 290 -28.08 -14.35 48.09
N GLU A 291 -29.40 -14.31 48.13
CA GLU A 291 -30.24 -13.86 47.02
C GLU A 291 -30.09 -12.36 46.77
N GLU A 292 -30.16 -11.54 47.82
CA GLU A 292 -29.90 -10.09 47.74
C GLU A 292 -28.46 -9.80 47.29
N TYR A 293 -27.48 -10.56 47.78
CA TYR A 293 -26.09 -10.41 47.34
C TYR A 293 -25.90 -10.83 45.87
N ARG A 294 -26.63 -11.85 45.40
CA ARG A 294 -26.60 -12.29 44.01
C ARG A 294 -27.20 -11.26 43.05
N GLU A 295 -28.30 -10.62 43.43
CA GLU A 295 -28.87 -9.51 42.67
C GLU A 295 -27.88 -8.35 42.57
N PHE A 296 -27.27 -7.95 43.69
CA PHE A 296 -26.21 -6.95 43.70
C PHE A 296 -25.02 -7.34 42.81
N LEU A 297 -24.58 -8.61 42.81
CA LEU A 297 -23.51 -9.08 41.94
C LEU A 297 -23.88 -8.98 40.45
N ASN A 298 -25.15 -9.19 40.08
CA ASN A 298 -25.59 -8.99 38.69
C ASN A 298 -25.49 -7.51 38.29
N ASP A 299 -25.95 -6.61 39.14
CA ASP A 299 -25.87 -5.16 38.91
C ASP A 299 -24.41 -4.68 38.89
N TYR A 300 -23.57 -5.20 39.78
CA TYR A 300 -22.13 -4.94 39.80
C TYR A 300 -21.44 -5.40 38.52
N ASN A 301 -21.75 -6.60 38.04
CA ASN A 301 -21.20 -7.12 36.78
C ASN A 301 -21.68 -6.27 35.59
N TYR A 302 -22.95 -5.85 35.57
CA TYR A 302 -23.48 -4.92 34.58
C TYR A 302 -22.71 -3.59 34.60
N ALA A 303 -22.60 -2.96 35.77
CA ALA A 303 -21.94 -1.66 35.94
C ALA A 303 -20.45 -1.72 35.56
N THR A 304 -19.73 -2.74 36.03
CA THR A 304 -18.30 -2.94 35.73
C THR A 304 -18.08 -3.17 34.24
N SER A 305 -18.94 -3.94 33.58
CA SER A 305 -18.82 -4.23 32.16
C SER A 305 -19.05 -3.01 31.25
N ARG A 306 -19.82 -2.02 31.73
CA ARG A 306 -20.30 -0.87 30.95
C ARG A 306 -19.62 0.45 31.31
N ASP A 307 -18.92 0.54 32.44
CA ASP A 307 -18.27 1.77 32.91
C ASP A 307 -17.37 2.43 31.84
N GLU A 308 -16.44 1.66 31.25
CA GLU A 308 -15.53 2.16 30.23
C GLU A 308 -16.26 2.59 28.95
N CYS A 309 -17.23 1.80 28.48
CA CYS A 309 -18.03 2.14 27.30
C CYS A 309 -18.87 3.40 27.52
N LEU A 310 -19.44 3.57 28.71
CA LEU A 310 -20.20 4.77 29.06
C LEU A 310 -19.31 6.01 29.09
N LYS A 311 -18.04 5.90 29.50
CA LYS A 311 -17.07 7.03 29.43
C LYS A 311 -16.87 7.50 27.99
N ILE A 312 -16.80 6.56 27.04
CA ILE A 312 -16.70 6.89 25.61
C ILE A 312 -17.95 7.62 25.13
N ILE A 313 -19.14 7.15 25.54
CA ILE A 313 -20.43 7.78 25.20
C ILE A 313 -20.54 9.18 25.79
N GLU A 314 -20.07 9.40 27.02
CA GLU A 314 -20.06 10.73 27.64
C GLU A 314 -19.11 11.70 26.94
N THR A 315 -17.93 11.23 26.55
CA THR A 315 -17.01 12.02 25.71
C THR A 315 -17.67 12.37 24.38
N HIS A 316 -18.40 11.42 23.79
CA HIS A 316 -19.16 11.66 22.58
C HIS A 316 -20.30 12.67 22.78
N LYS A 317 -21.06 12.56 23.88
CA LYS A 317 -22.09 13.54 24.28
C LYS A 317 -21.49 14.95 24.39
N LYS A 318 -20.34 15.10 25.05
CA LYS A 318 -19.64 16.39 25.17
C LYS A 318 -19.24 16.96 23.82
N HIS A 319 -18.75 16.11 22.92
CA HIS A 319 -18.43 16.48 21.54
C HIS A 319 -19.65 16.99 20.78
N LEU A 320 -20.78 16.27 20.86
CA LEU A 320 -22.03 16.67 20.20
C LEU A 320 -22.55 18.03 20.70
N ILE A 321 -22.53 18.24 22.02
CA ILE A 321 -22.94 19.52 22.63
C ILE A 321 -22.01 20.66 22.18
N ARG A 322 -20.70 20.41 22.13
CA ARG A 322 -19.73 21.38 21.64
C ARG A 322 -19.97 21.73 20.18
N ALA A 323 -20.14 20.73 19.32
CA ALA A 323 -20.39 20.89 17.90
C ALA A 323 -21.69 21.69 17.63
N GLU A 324 -22.77 21.41 18.36
CA GLU A 324 -24.02 22.17 18.25
C GLU A 324 -23.82 23.64 18.65
N LYS A 325 -23.07 23.90 19.72
CA LYS A 325 -22.79 25.26 20.20
C LYS A 325 -21.93 26.07 19.22
N GLU A 326 -20.94 25.44 18.60
CA GLU A 326 -19.98 26.10 17.71
C GLU A 326 -20.52 26.29 16.29
N THR A 327 -21.32 25.35 15.78
CA THR A 327 -21.79 25.36 14.38
C THR A 327 -23.26 25.68 14.20
N GLY A 328 -24.08 25.56 15.26
CA GLY A 328 -25.54 25.71 15.19
C GLY A 328 -26.27 24.52 14.55
N VAL A 329 -25.55 23.49 14.08
CA VAL A 329 -26.11 22.28 13.48
C VAL A 329 -26.34 21.24 14.58
N ARG A 330 -27.51 20.59 14.60
CA ARG A 330 -27.83 19.54 15.58
C ARG A 330 -27.23 18.19 15.15
N PRO A 331 -26.19 17.69 15.82
CA PRO A 331 -25.61 16.41 15.48
C PRO A 331 -26.42 15.26 16.10
N TRP A 332 -26.18 14.06 15.61
CA TRP A 332 -26.94 12.85 15.98
C TRP A 332 -26.04 11.89 16.76
N PHE A 333 -26.63 11.12 17.66
CA PHE A 333 -26.00 9.88 18.11
C PHE A 333 -26.13 8.83 17.01
N LEU A 334 -25.03 8.19 16.65
CA LEU A 334 -25.01 7.09 15.71
C LEU A 334 -23.82 6.17 16.00
N TYR A 335 -23.97 4.90 15.64
CA TYR A 335 -22.86 3.95 15.70
C TYR A 335 -21.81 4.28 14.63
N ASP A 336 -20.66 4.81 15.05
CA ASP A 336 -19.68 5.41 14.14
C ASP A 336 -18.48 4.52 13.77
N THR A 337 -18.37 3.32 14.35
CA THR A 337 -17.24 2.40 14.12
C THR A 337 -17.09 2.02 12.64
N GLY A 338 -18.19 1.67 11.97
CA GLY A 338 -18.20 1.33 10.54
C GLY A 338 -17.81 2.52 9.67
N TRP A 339 -18.37 3.71 9.97
CA TRP A 339 -18.09 4.95 9.26
C TRP A 339 -16.63 5.38 9.39
N LYS A 340 -16.07 5.34 10.61
CA LYS A 340 -14.64 5.63 10.87
C LYS A 340 -13.72 4.70 10.09
N LYS A 341 -14.03 3.41 10.04
CA LYS A 341 -13.26 2.42 9.26
C LYS A 341 -13.30 2.72 7.76
N MET A 342 -14.45 3.12 7.25
CA MET A 342 -14.60 3.45 5.83
C MET A 342 -13.86 4.73 5.44
N MET A 343 -13.97 5.78 6.25
CA MET A 343 -13.34 7.07 5.99
C MET A 343 -11.82 7.02 6.22
N ASN A 344 -11.33 6.16 7.12
CA ASN A 344 -9.89 6.01 7.38
C ASN A 344 -9.24 4.82 6.65
N THR A 345 -9.73 4.48 5.45
CA THR A 345 -9.11 3.44 4.62
C THR A 345 -7.72 3.83 4.11
N GLY A 346 -7.49 5.12 3.90
CA GLY A 346 -6.22 5.64 3.38
C GLY A 346 -6.05 5.47 1.87
N ALA A 347 -4.82 5.70 1.38
CA ALA A 347 -4.49 5.60 -0.04
C ALA A 347 -4.48 4.14 -0.53
N ASP A 348 -5.06 3.90 -1.70
CA ASP A 348 -5.08 2.56 -2.30
C ASP A 348 -3.76 2.27 -3.05
N ILE A 349 -2.78 1.76 -2.30
CA ILE A 349 -1.44 1.44 -2.83
C ILE A 349 -1.51 0.39 -3.95
N TYR A 350 -2.53 -0.49 -3.96
CA TYR A 350 -2.69 -1.51 -4.99
C TYR A 350 -3.12 -0.91 -6.32
N LEU A 351 -4.08 0.02 -6.30
CA LEU A 351 -4.49 0.76 -7.49
C LEU A 351 -3.39 1.72 -7.97
N PHE A 352 -2.67 2.36 -7.05
CA PHE A 352 -1.47 3.16 -7.35
C PHE A 352 -0.43 2.34 -8.14
N ALA A 353 -0.09 1.14 -7.64
CA ALA A 353 0.85 0.24 -8.30
C ALA A 353 0.33 -0.24 -9.66
N ALA A 354 -0.97 -0.54 -9.76
CA ALA A 354 -1.59 -0.93 -11.02
C ALA A 354 -1.52 0.18 -12.09
N ILE A 355 -1.78 1.43 -11.70
CA ILE A 355 -1.66 2.62 -12.56
C ILE A 355 -0.23 2.76 -13.09
N LEU A 356 0.77 2.64 -12.22
CA LEU A 356 2.18 2.70 -12.62
C LEU A 356 2.54 1.61 -13.63
N LEU A 357 2.17 0.36 -13.35
CA LEU A 357 2.48 -0.77 -14.21
C LEU A 357 1.81 -0.66 -15.59
N LEU A 358 0.55 -0.23 -15.63
CA LEU A 358 -0.21 -0.12 -16.88
C LEU A 358 0.27 1.04 -17.76
N PHE A 359 0.53 2.22 -17.16
CA PHE A 359 0.70 3.45 -17.93
C PHE A 359 2.14 3.94 -18.07
N ALA A 360 3.10 3.48 -17.24
CA ALA A 360 4.50 3.88 -17.40
C ALA A 360 5.08 3.52 -18.77
N GLY A 361 4.54 2.47 -19.40
CA GLY A 361 4.89 2.02 -20.75
C GLY A 361 4.02 2.56 -21.89
N SER A 362 3.04 3.42 -21.62
CA SER A 362 2.01 3.84 -22.59
C SER A 362 2.61 4.46 -23.87
N PHE A 363 3.61 5.32 -23.69
CA PHE A 363 4.39 5.94 -24.77
C PHE A 363 5.81 5.40 -24.82
N ALA A 364 6.46 5.23 -23.67
CA ALA A 364 7.85 4.77 -23.56
C ALA A 364 8.14 3.47 -24.33
N ASN A 365 7.20 2.52 -24.34
CA ASN A 365 7.41 1.27 -25.06
C ASN A 365 7.48 1.44 -26.58
N GLU A 366 6.90 2.50 -27.13
CA GLU A 366 6.93 2.78 -28.57
C GLU A 366 8.30 3.31 -28.99
N TYR A 367 9.04 3.94 -28.06
CA TYR A 367 10.39 4.44 -28.25
C TYR A 367 11.49 3.40 -28.11
N ASN A 368 11.17 2.19 -27.64
CA ASN A 368 12.14 1.12 -27.51
C ASN A 368 12.57 0.59 -28.89
N SER A 369 13.81 0.89 -29.29
CA SER A 369 14.46 0.23 -30.43
C SER A 369 15.10 -1.09 -29.97
N ARG A 370 14.58 -2.21 -30.47
CA ARG A 370 15.16 -3.55 -30.25
C ARG A 370 16.00 -4.04 -31.44
N SER A 371 16.10 -3.23 -32.50
CA SER A 371 16.81 -3.52 -33.75
C SER A 371 17.58 -2.30 -34.19
N SER A 372 18.62 -2.49 -35.00
CA SER A 372 19.37 -1.44 -35.71
C SER A 372 18.48 -0.62 -36.66
N SER A 373 17.26 -1.09 -36.94
CA SER A 373 16.27 -0.46 -37.84
C SER A 373 15.42 0.66 -37.21
N GLY A 374 15.71 1.10 -35.98
CA GLY A 374 15.01 2.22 -35.33
C GLY A 374 13.78 1.83 -34.49
N SER A 375 13.05 2.85 -34.04
CA SER A 375 11.92 2.74 -33.10
C SER A 375 10.56 2.70 -33.82
N PHE A 376 9.56 2.00 -33.26
CA PHE A 376 8.21 1.90 -33.83
C PHE A 376 7.54 3.26 -34.02
N VAL A 377 7.88 4.25 -33.19
CA VAL A 377 7.38 5.64 -33.30
C VAL A 377 7.63 6.22 -34.70
N GLN A 378 8.76 5.89 -35.34
CA GLN A 378 9.10 6.41 -36.67
C GLN A 378 8.07 5.95 -37.72
N ILE A 379 7.67 4.68 -37.66
CA ILE A 379 6.64 4.12 -38.55
C ILE A 379 5.28 4.72 -38.20
N LEU A 380 4.92 4.74 -36.91
CA LEU A 380 3.62 5.24 -36.45
C LEU A 380 3.35 6.66 -36.93
N ARG A 381 4.33 7.56 -36.83
CA ARG A 381 4.19 8.98 -37.19
C ARG A 381 3.94 9.25 -38.68
N THR A 382 4.31 8.32 -39.57
CA THR A 382 4.03 8.42 -41.01
C THR A 382 2.59 8.05 -41.38
N THR A 383 1.84 7.44 -40.46
CA THR A 383 0.46 6.99 -40.71
C THR A 383 -0.56 8.12 -40.54
N LYS A 384 -1.67 8.05 -41.29
CA LYS A 384 -2.76 9.06 -41.32
C LYS A 384 -3.31 9.44 -39.93
N LYS A 385 -3.29 8.51 -38.96
CA LYS A 385 -3.81 8.75 -37.59
C LYS A 385 -2.71 8.78 -36.52
N GLY A 386 -1.44 8.61 -36.88
CA GLY A 386 -0.34 8.36 -35.94
C GLY A 386 0.11 9.54 -35.08
N LYS A 387 -0.30 10.78 -35.38
CA LYS A 387 0.04 11.98 -34.59
C LYS A 387 -1.05 12.28 -33.55
N LEU A 388 -1.66 13.47 -33.59
CA LEU A 388 -2.65 13.97 -32.62
C LEU A 388 -3.77 12.98 -32.29
N ARG A 389 -4.27 12.24 -33.28
CA ARG A 389 -5.38 11.29 -33.08
C ARG A 389 -4.98 10.11 -32.18
N THR A 390 -3.77 9.55 -32.34
CA THR A 390 -3.25 8.51 -31.45
C THR A 390 -2.97 9.07 -30.05
N PHE A 391 -2.39 10.27 -29.95
CA PHE A 391 -2.15 10.92 -28.65
C PHE A 391 -3.45 11.08 -27.84
N ARG A 392 -4.49 11.66 -28.46
CA ARG A 392 -5.81 11.80 -27.81
C ARG A 392 -6.46 10.45 -27.49
N ALA A 393 -6.32 9.46 -28.39
CA ALA A 393 -6.87 8.13 -28.14
C ALA A 393 -6.21 7.43 -26.95
N LYS A 394 -4.89 7.62 -26.77
CA LYS A 394 -4.16 7.14 -25.58
C LYS A 394 -4.66 7.82 -24.32
N LEU A 395 -4.72 9.15 -24.28
CA LEU A 395 -5.22 9.86 -23.09
C LEU A 395 -6.67 9.46 -22.75
N LEU A 396 -7.54 9.32 -23.75
CA LEU A 396 -8.91 8.86 -23.50
C LEU A 396 -8.95 7.40 -23.02
N SER A 397 -8.06 6.53 -23.54
CA SER A 397 -7.96 5.15 -23.04
C SER A 397 -7.48 5.09 -21.58
N VAL A 398 -6.52 5.93 -21.21
CA VAL A 398 -6.00 6.05 -19.83
C VAL A 398 -7.11 6.54 -18.91
N PHE A 399 -7.85 7.57 -19.31
CA PHE A 399 -9.00 8.08 -18.56
C PHE A 399 -10.06 7.00 -18.31
N ILE A 400 -10.51 6.31 -19.36
CA ILE A 400 -11.57 5.30 -19.24
C ILE A 400 -11.12 4.12 -18.36
N ILE A 401 -9.90 3.60 -18.59
CA ILE A 401 -9.38 2.47 -17.82
C ILE A 401 -9.24 2.86 -16.34
N THR A 402 -8.63 4.01 -16.06
CA THR A 402 -8.41 4.49 -14.69
C THR A 402 -9.74 4.74 -13.99
N LEU A 403 -10.71 5.37 -14.65
CA LEU A 403 -12.04 5.62 -14.08
C LEU A 403 -12.74 4.31 -13.69
N ILE A 404 -12.77 3.33 -14.59
CA ILE A 404 -13.38 2.02 -14.34
C ILE A 404 -12.67 1.31 -13.18
N MET A 405 -11.33 1.30 -13.17
CA MET A 405 -10.55 0.68 -12.10
C MET A 405 -10.76 1.37 -10.76
N SER A 406 -10.73 2.71 -10.70
CA SER A 406 -10.97 3.47 -9.48
C SER A 406 -12.36 3.20 -8.91
N ILE A 407 -13.40 3.16 -9.76
CA ILE A 407 -14.75 2.81 -9.32
C ILE A 407 -14.77 1.38 -8.78
N ALA A 408 -14.20 0.41 -9.49
CA ALA A 408 -14.19 -0.99 -9.07
C ALA A 408 -13.45 -1.21 -7.74
N TYR A 409 -12.27 -0.59 -7.57
CA TYR A 409 -11.46 -0.72 -6.36
C TYR A 409 -12.10 -0.04 -5.15
N ASN A 410 -12.72 1.15 -5.33
CA ASN A 410 -13.44 1.83 -4.26
C ASN A 410 -14.74 1.10 -3.88
N ALA A 411 -15.48 0.60 -4.87
CA ALA A 411 -16.69 -0.19 -4.63
C ALA A 411 -16.36 -1.46 -3.84
N LEU A 412 -15.25 -2.12 -4.15
CA LEU A 412 -14.79 -3.31 -3.43
C LEU A 412 -14.53 -3.02 -1.94
N GLU A 413 -13.84 -1.90 -1.63
CA GLU A 413 -13.62 -1.48 -0.24
C GLU A 413 -14.94 -1.22 0.47
N TYR A 414 -15.83 -0.48 -0.19
CA TYR A 414 -17.17 -0.18 0.32
C TYR A 414 -17.94 -1.46 0.67
N PHE A 415 -17.99 -2.45 -0.24
CA PHE A 415 -18.69 -3.72 -0.02
C PHE A 415 -18.10 -4.56 1.11
N ILE A 416 -16.76 -4.61 1.25
CA ILE A 416 -16.13 -5.40 2.32
C ILE A 416 -16.44 -4.80 3.69
N ILE A 417 -16.45 -3.47 3.82
CA ILE A 417 -16.75 -2.80 5.08
C ILE A 417 -18.23 -2.98 5.44
N LEU A 418 -19.15 -2.76 4.48
CA LEU A 418 -20.59 -2.97 4.68
C LEU A 418 -20.94 -4.39 5.10
N LYS A 419 -20.20 -5.39 4.61
CA LYS A 419 -20.43 -6.79 4.98
C LYS A 419 -20.06 -7.07 6.45
N ASN A 420 -19.07 -6.35 6.99
CA ASN A 420 -18.48 -6.64 8.29
C ASN A 420 -18.96 -5.69 9.40
N TYR A 421 -19.46 -4.50 9.07
CA TYR A 421 -19.88 -3.48 10.03
C TYR A 421 -21.19 -2.84 9.61
N ASP A 422 -22.01 -2.48 10.60
CA ASP A 422 -23.21 -1.70 10.37
C ASP A 422 -22.87 -0.23 10.14
N THR A 423 -23.58 0.38 9.21
CA THR A 423 -23.42 1.79 8.83
C THR A 423 -24.77 2.49 8.80
N PRO A 424 -25.36 2.78 9.98
CA PRO A 424 -26.69 3.39 10.09
C PRO A 424 -26.65 4.91 9.87
N ALA A 425 -27.82 5.52 9.68
CA ALA A 425 -28.03 6.98 9.63
C ALA A 425 -27.19 7.74 8.57
N LEU A 426 -27.30 7.36 7.29
CA LEU A 426 -26.65 8.05 6.16
C LEU A 426 -26.98 9.56 6.04
N SER A 427 -28.14 9.99 6.54
CA SER A 427 -28.61 11.37 6.54
C SER A 427 -28.10 12.19 7.72
N ALA A 428 -27.40 11.58 8.69
CA ALA A 428 -26.87 12.30 9.82
C ALA A 428 -25.81 13.34 9.39
N PRO A 429 -25.71 14.49 10.07
CA PRO A 429 -24.63 15.44 9.85
C PRO A 429 -23.26 14.80 10.14
N ILE A 430 -22.24 15.15 9.36
CA ILE A 430 -20.88 14.59 9.50
C ILE A 430 -20.25 14.88 10.87
N LEU A 431 -20.61 16.01 11.49
CA LEU A 431 -20.23 16.42 12.86
C LEU A 431 -20.57 15.37 13.92
N SER A 432 -21.57 14.52 13.63
CA SER A 432 -21.98 13.39 14.49
C SER A 432 -20.86 12.37 14.68
N ILE A 433 -19.84 12.35 13.83
CA ILE A 433 -18.68 11.46 13.97
C ILE A 433 -17.55 12.25 14.65
N GLY A 434 -17.02 11.71 15.74
CA GLY A 434 -16.03 12.40 16.59
C GLY A 434 -14.79 12.92 15.87
N GLN A 435 -14.39 12.31 14.75
CA GLN A 435 -13.20 12.72 13.99
C GLN A 435 -13.37 14.06 13.24
N PHE A 436 -14.60 14.57 13.09
CA PHE A 436 -14.89 15.83 12.40
C PHE A 436 -15.33 16.94 13.36
N GLY A 437 -14.90 16.89 14.62
CA GLY A 437 -15.32 17.87 15.64
C GLY A 437 -14.81 19.28 15.44
N GLU A 438 -13.75 19.44 14.64
CA GLU A 438 -13.12 20.73 14.38
C GLU A 438 -13.67 21.41 13.12
N VAL A 439 -14.68 20.82 12.46
CA VAL A 439 -15.30 21.41 11.26
C VAL A 439 -15.91 22.77 11.60
N ASN A 440 -15.56 23.78 10.82
CA ASN A 440 -16.05 25.14 11.03
C ASN A 440 -17.54 25.29 10.68
N ALA A 441 -18.17 26.31 11.26
CA ALA A 441 -19.56 26.65 10.94
C ALA A 441 -19.67 27.05 9.47
N GLY A 442 -20.41 26.26 8.68
CA GLY A 442 -20.55 26.50 7.24
C GLY A 442 -21.01 25.26 6.47
N PHE A 443 -20.73 25.24 5.17
CA PHE A 443 -21.18 24.17 4.28
C PHE A 443 -20.75 22.77 4.73
N ALA A 444 -19.52 22.62 5.24
CA ALA A 444 -19.01 21.32 5.68
C ALA A 444 -19.72 20.79 6.94
N ALA A 445 -20.16 21.66 7.85
CA ALA A 445 -20.91 21.29 9.05
C ALA A 445 -22.28 20.67 8.72
N GLU A 446 -22.93 21.17 7.66
CA GLU A 446 -24.24 20.68 7.21
C GLU A 446 -24.15 19.43 6.32
N MET A 447 -22.95 19.07 5.86
CA MET A 447 -22.78 17.90 5.01
C MET A 447 -23.24 16.63 5.72
N THR A 448 -24.07 15.85 5.04
CA THR A 448 -24.46 14.53 5.55
C THR A 448 -23.33 13.53 5.36
N VAL A 449 -23.36 12.43 6.12
CA VAL A 449 -22.44 11.30 5.96
C VAL A 449 -22.41 10.81 4.49
N LEU A 450 -23.57 10.71 3.84
CA LEU A 450 -23.65 10.32 2.42
C LEU A 450 -22.93 11.31 1.50
N GLN A 451 -23.19 12.61 1.65
CA GLN A 451 -22.56 13.65 0.83
C GLN A 451 -21.04 13.65 1.00
N TYR A 452 -20.57 13.46 2.24
CA TYR A 452 -19.15 13.35 2.51
C TYR A 452 -18.50 12.12 1.85
N LEU A 453 -19.18 10.97 1.84
CA LEU A 453 -18.66 9.78 1.16
C LEU A 453 -18.53 10.00 -0.35
N ILE A 454 -19.52 10.64 -0.97
CA ILE A 454 -19.46 11.01 -2.38
C ILE A 454 -18.27 11.94 -2.62
N PHE A 455 -18.08 12.95 -1.77
CA PHE A 455 -16.95 13.87 -1.84
C PHE A 455 -15.60 13.14 -1.71
N MET A 456 -15.43 12.31 -0.69
CA MET A 456 -14.23 11.52 -0.45
C MET A 456 -13.90 10.63 -1.65
N TYR A 457 -14.86 9.81 -2.13
CA TYR A 457 -14.61 8.94 -3.28
C TYR A 457 -14.34 9.73 -4.58
N SER A 458 -14.95 10.91 -4.74
CA SER A 458 -14.67 11.80 -5.86
C SER A 458 -13.23 12.31 -5.84
N LEU A 459 -12.71 12.70 -4.66
CA LEU A 459 -11.30 13.07 -4.49
C LEU A 459 -10.37 11.89 -4.80
N ARG A 460 -10.69 10.68 -4.34
CA ARG A 460 -9.89 9.47 -4.62
C ARG A 460 -9.84 9.15 -6.11
N ILE A 461 -10.97 9.27 -6.82
CA ILE A 461 -11.03 9.08 -8.27
C ILE A 461 -10.22 10.17 -8.99
N LEU A 462 -10.35 11.44 -8.57
CA LEU A 462 -9.59 12.55 -9.13
C LEU A 462 -8.08 12.35 -8.95
N ALA A 463 -7.64 11.96 -7.76
CA ALA A 463 -6.24 11.67 -7.47
C ALA A 463 -5.69 10.54 -8.37
N ALA A 464 -6.43 9.45 -8.52
CA ALA A 464 -6.05 8.36 -9.42
C ALA A 464 -5.94 8.81 -10.90
N LEU A 465 -6.87 9.65 -11.35
CA LEU A 465 -6.84 10.21 -12.72
C LEU A 465 -5.63 11.11 -12.94
N LEU A 466 -5.36 12.04 -12.02
CA LEU A 466 -4.20 12.93 -12.09
C LEU A 466 -2.89 12.13 -12.09
N LEU A 467 -2.78 11.12 -11.21
CA LEU A 467 -1.64 10.20 -11.21
C LEU A 467 -1.46 9.51 -12.56
N ALA A 468 -2.53 8.94 -13.12
CA ALA A 468 -2.47 8.23 -14.40
C ALA A 468 -2.05 9.14 -15.56
N PHE A 469 -2.50 10.40 -15.56
CA PHE A 469 -2.10 11.39 -16.54
C PHE A 469 -0.64 11.83 -16.39
N VAL A 470 -0.17 12.09 -15.16
CA VAL A 470 1.23 12.40 -14.89
C VAL A 470 2.14 11.26 -15.34
N VAL A 471 1.82 10.02 -14.97
CA VAL A 471 2.58 8.82 -15.38
C VAL A 471 2.62 8.69 -16.91
N THR A 472 1.49 8.94 -17.57
CA THR A 472 1.38 8.88 -19.03
C THR A 472 2.19 10.00 -19.71
N GLY A 473 2.15 11.22 -19.18
CA GLY A 473 2.93 12.35 -19.68
C GLY A 473 4.44 12.11 -19.52
N LEU A 474 4.86 11.65 -18.34
CA LEU A 474 6.24 11.26 -18.08
C LEU A 474 6.70 10.11 -19.00
N SER A 475 5.81 9.18 -19.34
CA SER A 475 6.10 8.08 -20.29
C SER A 475 6.56 8.60 -21.65
N GLU A 476 6.00 9.72 -22.12
CA GLU A 476 6.40 10.37 -23.38
C GLU A 476 7.68 11.19 -23.22
N ILE A 477 7.80 11.97 -22.12
CA ILE A 477 8.95 12.84 -21.86
C ILE A 477 10.24 12.02 -21.68
N LEU A 478 10.19 10.99 -20.84
CA LEU A 478 11.36 10.18 -20.48
C LEU A 478 11.64 9.06 -21.48
N ARG A 479 10.63 8.65 -22.28
CA ARG A 479 10.71 7.59 -23.32
C ARG A 479 11.19 6.22 -22.84
N LYS A 480 11.33 6.03 -21.52
CA LYS A 480 11.79 4.80 -20.85
C LYS A 480 10.89 4.52 -19.66
N SER A 481 10.36 3.32 -19.55
CA SER A 481 9.36 2.98 -18.52
C SER A 481 9.93 2.90 -17.10
N LEU A 482 11.20 2.49 -16.91
CA LEU A 482 11.80 2.38 -15.57
C LEU A 482 12.03 3.75 -14.91
N PRO A 483 12.63 4.75 -15.60
CA PRO A 483 12.74 6.10 -15.05
C PRO A 483 11.38 6.72 -14.71
N VAL A 484 10.34 6.43 -15.50
CA VAL A 484 8.97 6.93 -15.23
C VAL A 484 8.47 6.39 -13.90
N MET A 485 8.54 5.08 -13.69
CA MET A 485 8.11 4.48 -12.42
C MET A 485 8.94 5.01 -11.24
N GLY A 486 10.27 5.07 -11.38
CA GLY A 486 11.15 5.57 -10.33
C GLY A 486 10.87 7.04 -9.97
N LEU A 487 10.72 7.90 -10.97
CA LEU A 487 10.43 9.32 -10.75
C LEU A 487 9.04 9.54 -10.13
N THR A 488 8.01 8.84 -10.60
CA THR A 488 6.66 8.98 -10.02
C THR A 488 6.65 8.50 -8.57
N VAL A 489 7.27 7.36 -8.27
CA VAL A 489 7.38 6.86 -6.90
C VAL A 489 8.15 7.85 -6.02
N ALA A 490 9.27 8.39 -6.50
CA ALA A 490 10.04 9.39 -5.76
C ALA A 490 9.18 10.64 -5.48
N VAL A 491 8.56 11.25 -6.50
CA VAL A 491 7.80 12.50 -6.31
C VAL A 491 6.57 12.31 -5.41
N THR A 492 5.88 11.17 -5.51
CA THR A 492 4.64 10.93 -4.75
C THR A 492 4.86 10.37 -3.35
N LEU A 493 5.84 9.49 -3.15
CA LEU A 493 6.08 8.83 -1.86
C LEU A 493 7.16 9.51 -1.01
N LEU A 494 8.06 10.30 -1.60
CA LEU A 494 9.09 11.01 -0.82
C LEU A 494 8.49 11.98 0.21
N PRO A 495 7.45 12.77 -0.09
CA PRO A 495 6.77 13.57 0.94
C PRO A 495 6.23 12.70 2.09
N ALA A 496 5.60 11.56 1.79
CA ALA A 496 5.11 10.63 2.82
C ALA A 496 6.25 10.05 3.68
N LEU A 497 7.40 9.76 3.05
CA LEU A 497 8.60 9.32 3.78
C LEU A 497 9.16 10.43 4.66
N ILE A 498 9.17 11.68 4.20
CA ILE A 498 9.60 12.82 5.02
C ILE A 498 8.65 13.02 6.19
N SER A 499 7.33 13.02 5.96
CA SER A 499 6.30 13.10 7.01
C SER A 499 6.52 12.10 8.14
N TYR A 500 6.87 10.86 7.78
CA TYR A 500 7.17 9.82 8.76
C TYR A 500 8.31 10.20 9.73
N PHE A 501 9.25 11.06 9.30
CA PHE A 501 10.35 11.55 10.13
C PHE A 501 10.03 12.84 10.91
N GLY A 502 8.79 13.35 10.88
CA GLY A 502 8.32 14.39 11.79
C GLY A 502 8.04 15.81 11.22
N PRO A 503 8.50 16.26 10.04
CA PRO A 503 8.13 17.57 9.53
C PRO A 503 6.63 17.63 9.16
N THR A 504 5.84 18.38 9.92
CA THR A 504 4.40 18.60 9.69
C THR A 504 4.09 19.25 8.33
N ILE A 505 5.05 19.96 7.74
CA ILE A 505 4.93 20.56 6.41
C ILE A 505 4.79 19.48 5.32
N ALA A 506 5.44 18.32 5.50
CA ALA A 506 5.41 17.25 4.52
C ALA A 506 4.02 16.61 4.41
N ASP A 507 3.23 16.63 5.48
CA ASP A 507 1.85 16.11 5.47
C ASP A 507 0.92 16.92 4.57
N LYS A 508 1.19 18.23 4.44
CA LYS A 508 0.45 19.15 3.57
C LYS A 508 0.72 18.90 2.09
N VAL A 509 1.90 18.37 1.75
CA VAL A 509 2.31 18.11 0.36
C VAL A 509 2.21 16.61 0.01
N ASN A 510 1.73 15.78 0.92
CA ASN A 510 1.69 14.34 0.75
C ASN A 510 0.56 13.89 -0.19
N PHE A 511 0.93 13.39 -1.37
CA PHE A 511 -0.01 12.86 -2.36
C PHE A 511 -0.85 11.69 -1.82
N LEU A 512 -0.35 10.89 -0.89
CA LEU A 512 -1.12 9.80 -0.29
C LEU A 512 -2.28 10.32 0.59
N ASN A 513 -2.12 11.47 1.24
CA ASN A 513 -3.20 12.09 2.01
C ASN A 513 -4.32 12.54 1.08
N PHE A 514 -3.96 13.12 -0.07
CA PHE A 514 -4.91 13.44 -1.13
C PHE A 514 -5.59 12.19 -1.71
N TYR A 515 -4.81 11.14 -1.97
CA TYR A 515 -5.35 9.90 -2.51
C TYR A 515 -6.20 9.09 -1.51
N GLY A 516 -6.05 9.34 -0.21
CA GLY A 516 -6.95 8.84 0.84
C GLY A 516 -8.22 9.67 1.01
N GLY A 517 -8.23 10.94 0.62
CA GLY A 517 -9.38 11.85 0.72
C GLY A 517 -9.57 12.42 2.12
N THR A 518 -9.89 11.57 3.11
CA THR A 518 -10.24 12.01 4.48
C THR A 518 -9.09 12.69 5.20
N GLN A 519 -7.86 12.17 5.07
CA GLN A 519 -6.70 12.75 5.75
C GLN A 519 -6.40 14.18 5.26
N LEU A 520 -6.51 14.43 3.95
CA LEU A 520 -6.35 15.78 3.41
C LEU A 520 -7.45 16.73 3.91
N PHE A 521 -8.68 16.23 4.05
CA PHE A 521 -9.79 17.02 4.59
C PHE A 521 -9.59 17.39 6.06
N LEU A 522 -9.13 16.47 6.90
CA LEU A 522 -8.80 16.77 8.30
C LEU A 522 -7.67 17.80 8.42
N ILE A 523 -6.64 17.71 7.58
CA ILE A 523 -5.57 18.73 7.51
C ILE A 523 -6.13 20.09 7.07
N SER A 524 -7.08 20.08 6.13
CA SER A 524 -7.69 21.31 5.61
C SER A 524 -8.55 22.03 6.65
N ILE A 525 -9.28 21.27 7.47
CA ILE A 525 -10.05 21.79 8.61
C ILE A 525 -9.11 22.41 9.66
N ALA A 526 -8.08 21.67 10.07
CA ALA A 526 -7.18 22.11 11.14
C ALA A 526 -6.40 23.39 10.81
N GLU A 527 -6.15 23.65 9.53
CA GLU A 527 -5.41 24.83 9.06
C GLU A 527 -6.30 26.04 8.73
N ASP A 528 -7.61 25.82 8.57
CA ASP A 528 -8.63 26.84 8.22
C ASP A 528 -8.17 27.86 7.15
N LEU A 529 -7.53 27.36 6.11
CA LEU A 529 -6.94 28.21 5.08
C LEU A 529 -8.05 28.91 4.30
N LEU A 530 -7.94 30.24 4.13
CA LEU A 530 -8.97 31.11 3.53
C LEU A 530 -10.28 31.21 4.35
N GLY A 531 -10.30 30.77 5.61
CA GLY A 531 -11.53 30.73 6.42
C GLY A 531 -12.55 29.72 5.88
N THR A 532 -12.06 28.63 5.27
CA THR A 532 -12.90 27.57 4.71
C THR A 532 -12.29 26.20 4.99
N ASP A 533 -13.13 25.22 5.31
CA ASP A 533 -12.70 23.82 5.54
C ASP A 533 -12.06 23.15 4.31
N PHE A 534 -12.18 23.76 3.12
CA PHE A 534 -11.67 23.22 1.85
C PHE A 534 -10.42 23.95 1.32
N GLY A 535 -9.91 24.97 2.01
CA GLY A 535 -8.84 25.82 1.48
C GLY A 535 -7.59 25.04 1.05
N VAL A 536 -7.07 24.18 1.93
CA VAL A 536 -5.87 23.36 1.62
C VAL A 536 -6.15 22.39 0.48
N ILE A 537 -7.34 21.78 0.45
CA ILE A 537 -7.75 20.88 -0.63
C ILE A 537 -7.72 21.62 -1.98
N ILE A 538 -8.30 22.82 -2.05
CA ILE A 538 -8.39 23.60 -3.30
C ILE A 538 -6.98 23.90 -3.83
N PHE A 539 -6.09 24.43 -3.00
CA PHE A 539 -4.71 24.72 -3.42
C PHE A 539 -3.94 23.46 -3.82
N PHE A 540 -4.08 22.37 -3.06
CA PHE A 540 -3.39 21.12 -3.36
C PHE A 540 -3.87 20.51 -4.68
N VAL A 541 -5.20 20.44 -4.88
CA VAL A 541 -5.80 19.93 -6.12
C VAL A 541 -5.41 20.81 -7.31
N ALA A 542 -5.47 22.14 -7.17
CA ALA A 542 -5.04 23.07 -8.21
C ALA A 542 -3.56 22.87 -8.57
N GLY A 543 -2.68 22.75 -7.57
CA GLY A 543 -1.27 22.45 -7.79
C GLY A 543 -1.05 21.13 -8.55
N CYS A 544 -1.77 20.07 -8.18
CA CYS A 544 -1.71 18.78 -8.89
C CYS A 544 -2.21 18.88 -10.33
N ILE A 545 -3.28 19.64 -10.58
CA ILE A 545 -3.81 19.88 -11.93
C ILE A 545 -2.76 20.63 -12.77
N ILE A 546 -2.19 21.71 -12.26
CA ILE A 546 -1.15 22.50 -12.95
C ILE A 546 0.05 21.62 -13.33
N ILE A 547 0.54 20.79 -12.38
CA ILE A 547 1.64 19.85 -12.65
C ILE A 547 1.25 18.85 -13.75
N THR A 548 0.03 18.34 -13.70
CA THR A 548 -0.48 17.38 -14.69
C THR A 548 -0.60 18.02 -16.08
N GLU A 549 -1.14 19.22 -16.17
CA GLU A 549 -1.25 19.99 -17.41
C GLU A 549 0.12 20.33 -17.98
N ALA A 550 1.07 20.77 -17.14
CA ALA A 550 2.43 21.04 -17.57
C ALA A 550 3.11 19.79 -18.14
N ALA A 551 2.98 18.64 -17.47
CA ALA A 551 3.51 17.36 -17.94
C ALA A 551 2.87 16.92 -19.26
N LEU A 552 1.55 17.06 -19.41
CA LEU A 552 0.83 16.71 -20.64
C LEU A 552 1.12 17.68 -21.79
N ALA A 553 1.28 18.98 -21.52
CA ALA A 553 1.65 19.98 -22.51
C ALA A 553 3.07 19.72 -23.03
N TRP A 554 4.01 19.40 -22.15
CA TRP A 554 5.36 19.01 -22.55
C TRP A 554 5.39 17.68 -23.31
N ALA A 555 4.62 16.68 -22.87
CA ALA A 555 4.43 15.44 -23.62
C ALA A 555 3.82 15.70 -25.01
N TYR A 556 2.86 16.62 -25.12
CA TYR A 556 2.23 16.98 -26.39
C TYR A 556 3.23 17.63 -27.36
N THR A 557 4.01 18.61 -26.91
CA THR A 557 5.00 19.29 -27.76
C THR A 557 6.08 18.32 -28.23
N THR A 558 6.61 17.50 -27.32
CA THR A 558 7.62 16.48 -27.65
C THR A 558 7.09 15.42 -28.60
N TYR A 559 5.85 14.96 -28.41
CA TYR A 559 5.22 13.97 -29.27
C TYR A 559 4.97 14.49 -30.69
N MET A 560 4.56 15.76 -30.83
CA MET A 560 4.25 16.38 -32.12
C MET A 560 5.49 16.80 -32.90
N ASN A 561 6.54 17.30 -32.22
CA ASN A 561 7.75 17.84 -32.84
C ASN A 561 8.78 16.78 -33.23
N GLY A 562 8.45 15.48 -33.11
CA GLY A 562 9.34 14.43 -33.58
C GLY A 562 10.54 14.16 -32.66
N GLY A 563 10.66 14.87 -31.53
CA GLY A 563 11.79 14.76 -30.62
C GLY A 563 13.02 15.61 -30.98
N ARG A 564 12.88 16.63 -31.85
CA ARG A 564 13.83 17.76 -31.83
C ARG A 564 13.52 18.57 -30.56
N ILE A 565 14.38 18.40 -29.55
CA ILE A 565 14.56 19.40 -28.50
C ILE A 565 15.47 20.47 -29.09
#